data_AF-A0A2N9FGC8-F1
#
_entry.id   AF-A0A2N9FGC8-F1
#
_cell.length_a   1.000
_cell.length_b   1.000
_cell.length_c   1.000
_cell.angle_alpha   90.00
_cell.angle_beta   90.00
_cell.angle_gamma   90.00
#
_symmetry.space_group_name_H-M   'P 1'
#
loop_
_entity.id
_entity.type
_entity.pdbx_description
1 polymer ?
#
loop_
_entity_poly.entity_id
_entity_poly.type
_entity_poly.pdbx_seq_one_letter_code
_entity_poly.pdbx_strand_id
1 'polypeptide(L)'
;MVAVTVEASISCSDVVKDLRPCLTYLQNGTGKPTAACCSGVSALASAASSSADKKAACACIKSSAKQINTNAEAAKALPGDCGITLSFTISSNVDCSKCLHRLFHSNAFDF
;
A
#
# COMPACT_ATOMS: atom_id res chain seq x y z
N MET A 1 -16.58 23.26 -6.54
CA MET A 1 -15.99 22.51 -5.41
C MET A 1 -16.19 21.03 -5.67
N VAL A 2 -15.33 20.43 -6.50
CA VAL A 2 -15.36 18.99 -6.76
C VAL A 2 -14.31 18.39 -5.85
N ALA A 3 -14.75 17.93 -4.67
CA ALA A 3 -13.98 16.97 -3.93
C ALA A 3 -13.93 15.73 -4.83
N VAL A 4 -12.80 15.50 -5.50
CA VAL A 4 -12.54 14.25 -6.19
C VAL A 4 -12.48 13.18 -5.10
N THR A 5 -13.63 12.62 -4.75
CA THR A 5 -13.72 11.32 -4.12
C THR A 5 -13.26 10.34 -5.19
N VAL A 6 -11.95 10.14 -5.18
CA VAL A 6 -11.32 9.00 -5.81
C VAL A 6 -11.92 7.77 -5.14
N GLU A 7 -12.93 7.19 -5.77
CA GLU A 7 -13.61 5.99 -5.27
C GLU A 7 -12.64 4.83 -5.52
N ALA A 8 -11.76 4.60 -4.56
CA ALA A 8 -10.90 3.44 -4.60
C ALA A 8 -11.78 2.21 -4.43
N SER A 9 -11.63 1.26 -5.35
CA SER A 9 -12.27 -0.05 -5.24
C SER A 9 -11.71 -0.81 -4.02
N ILE A 10 -10.46 -0.50 -3.66
CA ILE A 10 -9.83 -1.03 -2.45
C ILE A 10 -10.21 -0.22 -1.21
N SER A 11 -10.75 -0.91 -0.21
CA SER A 11 -11.02 -0.35 1.12
C SER A 11 -9.86 -0.58 2.09
N CYS A 12 -9.75 0.25 3.14
CA CYS A 12 -8.78 0.02 4.21
C CYS A 12 -8.93 -1.36 4.86
N SER A 13 -10.15 -1.88 4.94
CA SER A 13 -10.42 -3.20 5.49
C SER A 13 -9.75 -4.32 4.69
N ASP A 14 -9.77 -4.23 3.36
CA ASP A 14 -9.10 -5.19 2.47
C ASP A 14 -7.57 -5.08 2.62
N VAL A 15 -7.05 -3.85 2.59
CA VAL A 15 -5.61 -3.58 2.82
C VAL A 15 -5.14 -4.15 4.16
N VAL A 16 -5.91 -3.94 5.22
CA VAL A 16 -5.58 -4.45 6.55
C VAL A 16 -5.70 -5.97 6.60
N LYS A 17 -6.65 -6.58 5.87
CA LYS A 17 -6.76 -8.05 5.77
C LYS A 17 -5.58 -8.66 5.04
N ASP A 18 -5.12 -8.06 3.94
CA ASP A 18 -3.97 -8.51 3.17
C ASP A 18 -2.64 -8.28 3.92
N LEU A 19 -2.54 -7.19 4.67
CA LEU A 19 -1.35 -6.84 5.46
C LEU A 19 -1.35 -7.43 6.87
N ARG A 20 -2.46 -8.00 7.36
CA ARG A 20 -2.53 -8.72 8.65
C ARG A 20 -1.39 -9.72 8.83
N PRO A 21 -1.10 -10.62 7.87
CA PRO A 21 0.04 -11.54 7.98
C PRO A 21 1.42 -10.83 7.94
N CYS A 22 1.49 -9.58 7.49
CA CYS A 22 2.70 -8.75 7.50
C CYS A 22 2.93 -8.02 8.82
N LEU A 23 1.90 -7.87 9.67
CA LEU A 23 1.97 -7.07 10.90
C LEU A 23 3.13 -7.49 11.80
N THR A 24 3.32 -8.80 12.00
CA THR A 24 4.40 -9.31 12.84
C THR A 24 5.78 -8.87 12.33
N TYR A 25 6.00 -8.92 11.01
CA TYR A 25 7.25 -8.48 10.39
C TYR A 25 7.41 -6.96 10.46
N LEU A 26 6.35 -6.22 10.15
CA LEU A 26 6.34 -4.76 10.19
C LEU A 26 6.56 -4.24 11.63
N GLN A 27 6.08 -4.94 12.65
CA GLN A 27 6.27 -4.60 14.06
C GLN A 27 7.66 -5.02 14.58
N ASN A 28 8.12 -6.24 14.27
CA ASN A 28 9.45 -6.69 14.70
C ASN A 28 10.57 -5.90 14.05
N GLY A 29 10.36 -5.38 12.84
CA GLY A 29 11.40 -4.69 12.09
C GLY A 29 12.52 -5.59 11.56
N THR A 30 12.48 -6.88 11.88
CA THR A 30 13.55 -7.85 11.65
C THR A 30 12.94 -9.21 11.32
N GLY A 31 13.65 -10.01 10.52
CA GLY A 31 13.21 -11.34 10.07
C GLY A 31 12.89 -11.39 8.59
N LYS A 32 12.02 -12.32 8.18
CA LYS A 32 11.56 -12.47 6.80
C LYS A 32 10.03 -12.40 6.76
N PRO A 33 9.38 -11.63 5.86
CA PRO A 33 7.95 -11.71 5.62
C PRO A 33 7.55 -13.15 5.28
N THR A 34 6.41 -13.56 5.83
CA THR A 34 5.81 -14.86 5.53
C THR A 34 5.33 -14.90 4.08
N ALA A 35 5.21 -16.11 3.51
CA ALA A 35 4.64 -16.26 2.17
C ALA A 35 3.24 -15.65 2.06
N ALA A 36 2.42 -15.75 3.11
CA ALA A 36 1.11 -15.12 3.20
C ALA A 36 1.19 -13.58 3.15
N CYS A 37 2.17 -12.99 3.84
CA CYS A 37 2.42 -11.55 3.77
C CYS A 37 2.78 -11.11 2.34
N CYS A 38 3.74 -11.79 1.71
CA CYS A 38 4.13 -11.46 0.34
C CYS A 38 2.98 -11.65 -0.66
N SER A 39 2.17 -12.69 -0.48
CA SER A 39 0.98 -12.90 -1.32
C SER A 39 -0.04 -11.77 -1.14
N GLY A 40 -0.26 -11.29 0.09
CA GLY A 40 -1.13 -10.15 0.36
C GLY A 40 -0.59 -8.84 -0.22
N VAL A 41 0.73 -8.61 -0.14
CA VAL A 41 1.38 -7.43 -0.75
C VAL A 41 1.28 -7.47 -2.27
N SER A 42 1.48 -8.63 -2.89
CA SER A 42 1.28 -8.81 -4.34
C SER A 42 -0.18 -8.60 -4.74
N ALA A 43 -1.12 -9.18 -3.99
CA ALA A 43 -2.55 -8.98 -4.24
C ALA A 43 -2.92 -7.50 -4.14
N LEU A 44 -2.42 -6.81 -3.11
CA LEU A 44 -2.59 -5.37 -2.95
C LEU A 44 -1.94 -4.58 -4.09
N ALA A 45 -0.77 -4.99 -4.57
CA ALA A 45 -0.10 -4.36 -5.71
C ALA A 45 -0.90 -4.52 -7.02
N SER A 46 -1.47 -5.71 -7.23
CA SER A 46 -2.33 -6.02 -8.38
C SER A 46 -3.67 -5.30 -8.30
N ALA A 47 -4.28 -5.26 -7.12
CA ALA A 47 -5.50 -4.52 -6.88
C ALA A 47 -5.25 -3.01 -7.02
N ALA A 48 -4.11 -2.52 -6.51
CA ALA A 48 -3.69 -1.13 -6.61
C ALA A 48 -3.10 -0.84 -7.99
N SER A 49 -3.85 -1.17 -9.05
CA SER A 49 -3.48 -0.88 -10.43
C SER A 49 -3.66 0.61 -10.75
N SER A 50 -4.76 1.21 -10.29
CA SER A 50 -5.08 2.62 -10.51
C SER A 50 -4.39 3.54 -9.50
N SER A 51 -4.13 4.80 -9.86
CA SER A 51 -3.66 5.79 -8.88
C SER A 51 -4.66 6.03 -7.76
N ALA A 52 -5.95 5.77 -8.04
CA ALA A 52 -7.02 5.81 -7.08
C ALA A 52 -6.79 4.84 -5.92
N ASP A 53 -6.68 3.56 -6.27
CA ASP A 53 -6.44 2.45 -5.36
C ASP A 53 -5.09 2.57 -4.67
N LYS A 54 -4.04 2.97 -5.39
CA LYS A 54 -2.71 3.24 -4.80
C LYS A 54 -2.79 4.30 -3.71
N LYS A 55 -3.58 5.36 -3.91
CA LYS A 55 -3.73 6.45 -2.95
C LYS A 55 -4.52 6.00 -1.72
N ALA A 56 -5.62 5.26 -1.91
CA ALA A 56 -6.39 4.70 -0.80
C ALA A 56 -5.57 3.68 0.00
N ALA A 57 -4.97 2.70 -0.67
CA ALA A 57 -4.09 1.72 -0.04
C ALA A 57 -2.96 2.40 0.75
N CYS A 58 -2.30 3.39 0.15
CA CYS A 58 -1.27 4.17 0.82
C CYS A 58 -1.80 4.93 2.04
N ALA A 59 -2.95 5.60 1.95
CA ALA A 59 -3.55 6.32 3.08
C ALA A 59 -3.94 5.37 4.22
N CYS A 60 -4.47 4.19 3.88
CA CYS A 60 -4.81 3.13 4.82
C CYS A 60 -3.56 2.57 5.52
N ILE A 61 -2.51 2.28 4.75
CA ILE A 61 -1.21 1.84 5.29
C ILE A 61 -0.66 2.91 6.22
N LYS A 62 -0.68 4.19 5.83
CA LYS A 62 -0.15 5.29 6.66
C LYS A 62 -0.91 5.42 7.98
N SER A 63 -2.25 5.35 7.94
CA SER A 63 -3.07 5.42 9.15
C SER A 63 -2.84 4.21 10.05
N SER A 64 -2.77 3.01 9.46
CA SER A 64 -2.49 1.77 10.18
C SER A 64 -1.09 1.83 10.79
N ALA A 65 -0.06 2.10 10.01
CA ALA A 65 1.34 2.24 10.42
C ALA A 65 1.60 3.31 11.51
N LYS A 66 0.66 4.25 11.72
CA LYS A 66 0.69 5.14 12.88
C LYS A 66 0.06 4.53 14.13
N GLN A 67 -0.97 3.71 13.96
CA GLN A 67 -1.68 3.04 15.06
C GLN A 67 -0.91 1.82 15.59
N ILE A 68 -0.30 1.07 14.70
CA ILE A 68 0.63 -0.03 14.99
C ILE A 68 2.03 0.53 14.78
N ASN A 69 2.87 0.49 15.81
CA ASN A 69 4.26 0.98 15.73
C ASN A 69 5.06 0.13 14.74
N THR A 70 4.93 0.43 13.46
CA THR A 70 5.58 -0.30 12.37
C THR A 70 6.93 0.31 12.06
N ASN A 71 7.92 -0.55 11.93
CA ASN A 71 9.28 -0.19 11.60
C ASN A 71 9.37 0.24 10.13
N ALA A 72 9.82 1.48 9.90
CA ALA A 72 9.94 2.05 8.57
C ALA A 72 10.98 1.33 7.69
N GLU A 73 12.00 0.72 8.30
CA GLU A 73 13.02 -0.04 7.59
C GLU A 73 12.46 -1.37 7.07
N ALA A 74 11.73 -2.10 7.91
CA ALA A 74 11.03 -3.31 7.48
C ALA A 74 9.99 -3.02 6.40
N ALA A 75 9.23 -1.93 6.51
CA ALA A 75 8.27 -1.53 5.48
C ALA A 75 8.96 -1.25 4.13
N LYS A 76 10.15 -0.64 4.15
CA LYS A 76 10.97 -0.42 2.95
C LYS A 76 11.59 -1.72 2.40
N ALA A 77 12.01 -2.62 3.28
CA ALA A 77 12.64 -3.89 2.91
C ALA A 77 11.61 -4.92 2.41
N LEU A 78 10.36 -4.83 2.85
CA LEU A 78 9.26 -5.73 2.52
C LEU A 78 9.16 -6.10 1.02
N PRO A 79 9.10 -5.15 0.07
CA PRO A 79 9.06 -5.48 -1.35
C PRO A 79 10.30 -6.27 -1.81
N GLY A 80 11.50 -5.85 -1.38
CA GLY A 80 12.74 -6.54 -1.72
C GLY A 80 12.81 -7.95 -1.13
N ASP A 81 12.36 -8.12 0.11
CA ASP A 81 12.38 -9.41 0.79
C ASP A 81 11.32 -10.40 0.26
N CYS A 82 10.18 -9.85 -0.17
CA CYS A 82 9.16 -10.60 -0.90
C CYS A 82 9.52 -10.85 -2.37
N GLY A 83 10.58 -10.23 -2.91
CA GLY A 83 10.94 -10.34 -4.32
C GLY A 83 9.93 -9.66 -5.26
N ILE A 84 9.19 -8.66 -4.77
CA ILE A 84 8.14 -7.94 -5.52
C ILE A 84 8.59 -6.50 -5.75
N THR A 85 8.48 -6.04 -6.99
CA THR A 85 8.80 -4.63 -7.33
C THR A 85 7.55 -3.77 -7.21
N LEU A 86 7.46 -2.99 -6.13
CA LEU A 86 6.39 -2.00 -5.97
C LEU A 86 6.80 -0.65 -6.59
N SER A 87 5.89 -0.04 -7.35
CA SER A 87 6.09 1.31 -7.91
C SER A 87 5.90 2.44 -6.88
N PHE A 88 5.58 2.09 -5.63
CA PHE A 88 5.36 2.99 -4.51
C PHE A 88 6.07 2.45 -3.26
N THR A 89 6.52 3.33 -2.38
CA THR A 89 7.25 2.96 -1.16
C THR A 89 6.26 2.74 -0.01
N ILE A 90 6.33 1.59 0.65
CA ILE A 90 5.59 1.36 1.89
C ILE A 90 6.41 1.96 3.03
N SER A 91 5.95 3.08 3.60
CA SER A 91 6.63 3.74 4.71
C SER A 91 5.64 4.52 5.57
N SER A 92 5.86 4.60 6.88
CA SER A 92 5.03 5.38 7.82
C SER A 92 5.04 6.88 7.52
N ASN A 93 6.07 7.35 6.78
CA ASN A 93 6.21 8.71 6.27
C ASN A 93 6.02 8.81 4.76
N VAL A 94 5.36 7.82 4.14
CA VAL A 94 5.07 7.88 2.71
C VAL A 94 4.14 9.05 2.38
N ASP A 95 4.50 9.79 1.35
CA ASP A 95 3.64 10.81 0.75
C ASP A 95 2.73 10.18 -0.31
N CYS A 96 1.53 9.77 0.13
CA CYS A 96 0.50 9.23 -0.76
C CYS A 96 0.06 10.22 -1.85
N SER A 97 0.38 11.51 -1.70
CA SER A 97 0.18 12.54 -2.72
C SER A 97 1.12 12.37 -3.93
N LYS A 98 2.31 11.77 -3.77
CA LYS A 98 3.26 11.51 -4.86
C LYS A 98 2.86 10.33 -5.75
N CYS A 99 2.01 9.44 -5.26
CA CYS A 99 1.41 8.35 -6.07
C CYS A 99 0.53 8.88 -7.22
N LEU A 100 0.10 10.15 -7.15
CA LEU A 100 -0.69 10.84 -8.17
C LEU A 100 0.17 11.41 -9.31
N HIS A 101 1.47 11.63 -9.09
CA HIS A 101 2.32 12.45 -9.98
C HIS A 101 2.67 11.77 -11.32
N ARG A 102 2.14 10.58 -11.61
CA ARG A 102 2.40 9.88 -12.88
C ARG A 102 1.15 9.68 -13.76
N LEU A 103 -0.02 10.17 -13.37
CA LEU A 103 -1.29 9.84 -14.04
C LEU A 103 -2.12 11.06 -14.48
N PHE A 104 -1.51 12.23 -14.65
CA PHE A 104 -2.15 13.36 -15.34
C PHE A 104 -2.30 13.15 -16.87
N HIS A 105 -2.09 11.93 -17.38
CA HIS A 105 -2.14 11.66 -18.82
C HIS A 105 -2.93 10.39 -19.20
N SER A 106 -4.06 10.11 -18.57
CA SER A 106 -5.07 9.25 -19.20
C SER A 106 -6.46 9.59 -18.69
N ASN A 107 -7.10 10.51 -19.42
CA ASN A 107 -8.54 10.42 -19.64
C ASN A 107 -8.84 9.05 -20.24
N ALA A 108 -9.76 8.30 -19.64
CA ALA A 108 -10.62 7.29 -20.26
C ALA A 108 -11.42 6.62 -19.12
N PHE A 109 -12.74 6.79 -19.08
CA PHE A 109 -13.72 5.85 -19.65
C PHE A 109 -13.71 4.53 -18.86
N ASP A 110 -14.80 4.09 -18.24
CA ASP A 110 -16.07 3.74 -18.90
C ASP A 110 -17.13 3.36 -17.84
N PHE A 111 -18.38 3.80 -18.10
CA PHE A 111 -19.69 3.38 -17.56
C PHE A 111 -19.97 3.29 -16.05
#